data_AF-A0A8T4Q3V3-F1
#
_entry.id   AF-A0A8T4Q3V3-F1
#
_cell.length_a   1.000
_cell.length_b   1.000
_cell.length_c   1.000
_cell.angle_alpha   90.00
_cell.angle_beta   90.00
_cell.angle_gamma   90.00
#
_symmetry.space_group_name_H-M   'P 1'
#
loop_
_entity.id
_entity.type
_entity.pdbx_description
1 polymer ?
#
loop_
_entity_poly.entity_id
_entity_poly.type
_entity_poly.pdbx_seq_one_letter_code
_entity_poly.pdbx_strand_id
1 'polypeptide(L)'
;MQGQNLTSAQLLDIFYANPAKLLASFAAFIIFALITNSGFIAMRLGLTKAIIQKRPMSISNAFSYGQTKLKDVLLIKILQFFLIALVALVIIVISLVLSLVNEQIMVIILILLTLIAIILLGLGLLFSYAILFIMETTPFNAVKKSFVYFFSHKKTAITAVLLIILVVIPSIILNFADLSNIKALSAMALIARIIYGLILTAWKDLFIFNIYNSNKNFH
;
A
#
# COMPACT_ATOMS: atom_id res chain seq x y z
N MET A 1 -12.16 33.08 19.48
CA MET A 1 -11.04 32.36 20.12
C MET A 1 -9.97 32.17 19.07
N GLN A 2 -8.91 32.99 19.09
CA GLN A 2 -7.77 32.86 18.18
C GLN A 2 -6.97 31.63 18.60
N GLY A 3 -6.77 30.68 17.69
CA GLY A 3 -5.91 29.53 17.93
C GLY A 3 -4.48 30.00 18.13
N GLN A 4 -3.95 29.90 19.35
CA GLN A 4 -2.54 30.10 19.60
C GLN A 4 -1.77 29.02 18.84
N ASN A 5 -0.98 29.43 17.85
CA ASN A 5 0.01 28.56 17.23
C ASN A 5 1.08 28.26 18.29
N LEU A 6 1.00 27.08 18.91
CA LEU A 6 1.99 26.60 19.86
C LEU A 6 3.36 26.55 19.18
N THR A 7 4.37 27.12 19.82
CA THR A 7 5.75 27.04 19.34
C THR A 7 6.27 25.60 19.45
N SER A 8 7.27 25.23 18.65
CA SER A 8 7.87 23.89 18.64
C SER A 8 8.37 23.46 20.03
N ALA A 9 8.86 24.41 20.84
CA ALA A 9 9.30 24.18 22.22
C ALA A 9 8.13 23.85 23.15
N GLN A 10 7.01 24.56 23.04
CA GLN A 10 5.80 24.29 23.84
C GLN A 10 5.16 22.93 23.49
N LEU A 11 5.23 22.51 22.23
CA LEU A 11 4.81 21.16 21.82
C LEU A 11 5.71 20.07 22.44
N LEU A 12 7.01 20.31 22.53
CA LEU A 12 7.98 19.42 23.19
C LEU A 12 7.77 19.35 24.70
N ASP A 13 7.50 20.46 25.37
CA ASP A 13 7.20 20.48 26.81
C ASP A 13 5.91 19.74 27.13
N ILE A 14 4.87 19.90 26.29
CA ILE A 14 3.63 19.11 26.39
C ILE A 14 3.91 17.62 26.13
N PHE A 15 4.83 17.31 25.21
CA PHE A 15 5.25 15.94 24.91
C PHE A 15 5.93 15.25 26.10
N TYR A 16 6.86 15.94 26.76
CA TYR A 16 7.55 15.42 27.95
C TYR A 16 6.68 15.41 29.20
N ALA A 17 5.71 16.31 29.32
CA ALA A 17 4.79 16.36 30.45
C ALA A 17 3.79 15.21 30.48
N ASN A 18 3.40 14.66 29.32
CA ASN A 18 2.39 13.59 29.24
C ASN A 18 2.68 12.54 28.15
N PRO A 19 3.86 11.90 28.15
CA PRO A 19 4.27 10.97 27.08
C PRO A 19 3.31 9.78 26.97
N ALA A 20 2.82 9.26 28.11
CA ALA A 20 1.88 8.14 28.13
C ALA A 20 0.53 8.46 27.45
N LYS A 21 -0.06 9.64 27.70
CA LYS A 21 -1.34 10.05 27.09
C LYS A 21 -1.21 10.34 25.60
N LEU A 22 -0.07 10.91 25.19
CA LEU A 22 0.22 11.17 23.78
C LEU A 22 0.47 9.88 23.01
N LEU A 23 1.25 8.95 23.57
CA LEU A 23 1.44 7.61 22.99
C LEU A 23 0.12 6.85 22.89
N ALA A 24 -0.72 6.89 23.93
CA ALA A 24 -2.04 6.26 23.92
C ALA A 24 -2.97 6.87 22.84
N SER A 25 -3.03 8.21 22.75
CA SER A 25 -3.82 8.91 21.72
C SER A 25 -3.30 8.61 20.31
N PHE A 26 -1.99 8.56 20.13
CA PHE A 26 -1.37 8.22 18.85
C PHE A 26 -1.64 6.77 18.45
N ALA A 27 -1.53 5.81 19.39
CA ALA A 27 -1.89 4.42 19.17
C ALA A 27 -3.39 4.27 18.81
N ALA A 28 -4.27 4.97 19.52
CA ALA A 28 -5.69 4.99 19.23
C ALA A 28 -5.98 5.55 17.83
N PHE A 29 -5.30 6.63 17.43
CA PHE A 29 -5.38 7.18 16.07
C PHE A 29 -4.92 6.16 15.01
N ILE A 30 -3.80 5.47 15.22
CA ILE A 30 -3.31 4.42 14.31
C ILE A 30 -4.34 3.30 14.17
N ILE A 31 -4.88 2.81 15.29
CA ILE A 31 -5.89 1.74 15.28
C ILE A 31 -7.14 2.20 14.53
N PHE A 32 -7.63 3.40 14.82
CA PHE A 32 -8.82 3.94 14.17
C PHE A 32 -8.60 4.16 12.67
N ALA A 33 -7.45 4.70 12.27
CA ALA A 33 -7.07 4.88 10.88
C ALA A 33 -6.94 3.53 10.16
N LEU A 34 -6.39 2.51 10.82
CA LEU A 34 -6.25 1.17 10.27
C LEU A 34 -7.62 0.52 10.03
N ILE A 35 -8.52 0.59 11.01
CA ILE A 35 -9.89 0.06 10.90
C ILE A 35 -10.65 0.78 9.79
N THR A 36 -10.65 2.11 9.81
CA THR A 36 -11.37 2.94 8.83
C THR A 36 -10.89 2.67 7.41
N ASN A 37 -9.57 2.65 7.19
CA ASN A 37 -8.99 2.35 5.88
C ASN A 37 -9.31 0.92 5.42
N SER A 38 -9.30 -0.06 6.34
CA SER A 38 -9.65 -1.45 6.00
C SER A 38 -11.12 -1.60 5.66
N GLY A 39 -12.00 -0.91 6.38
CA GLY A 39 -13.44 -0.84 6.08
C GLY A 39 -13.70 -0.24 4.71
N PHE A 40 -13.03 0.87 4.37
CA PHE A 40 -13.16 1.50 3.06
C PHE A 40 -12.73 0.56 1.92
N ILE A 41 -11.60 -0.14 2.06
CA ILE A 41 -11.15 -1.14 1.08
C ILE A 41 -12.18 -2.25 0.91
N ALA A 42 -12.72 -2.78 2.03
CA ALA A 42 -13.70 -3.85 2.00
C ALA A 42 -15.01 -3.43 1.31
N MET A 43 -15.52 -2.24 1.64
CA MET A 43 -16.71 -1.68 1.03
C MET A 43 -16.50 -1.46 -0.47
N ARG A 44 -15.38 -0.83 -0.86
CA ARG A 44 -15.07 -0.55 -2.27
C ARG A 44 -15.04 -1.83 -3.10
N LEU A 45 -14.30 -2.85 -2.65
CA LEU A 45 -14.18 -4.11 -3.38
C LEU A 45 -15.48 -4.93 -3.39
N GLY A 46 -16.28 -4.83 -2.32
CA GLY A 46 -17.62 -5.39 -2.29
C GLY A 46 -18.55 -4.77 -3.31
N LEU A 47 -18.53 -3.43 -3.43
CA LEU A 47 -19.25 -2.70 -4.46
C LEU A 47 -18.77 -3.07 -5.87
N THR A 48 -17.46 -3.10 -6.11
CA THR A 48 -16.89 -3.52 -7.40
C THR A 48 -17.38 -4.92 -7.79
N LYS A 49 -17.39 -5.87 -6.85
CA LYS A 49 -17.93 -7.22 -7.07
C LYS A 49 -19.43 -7.20 -7.40
N ALA A 50 -20.23 -6.42 -6.67
CA ALA A 50 -21.67 -6.31 -6.90
C ALA A 50 -22.01 -5.72 -8.28
N ILE A 51 -21.28 -4.68 -8.71
CA ILE A 51 -21.37 -4.08 -10.06
C ILE A 51 -21.13 -5.15 -11.12
N ILE A 52 -20.03 -5.89 -10.98
CA ILE A 52 -19.60 -6.92 -11.92
C ILE A 52 -20.59 -8.10 -11.96
N GLN A 53 -21.24 -8.41 -10.82
CA GLN A 53 -22.28 -9.43 -10.71
C GLN A 53 -23.69 -8.94 -11.06
N LYS A 54 -23.86 -7.66 -11.45
CA LYS A 54 -25.17 -7.03 -11.72
C LYS A 54 -26.18 -7.19 -10.57
N ARG A 55 -25.71 -7.22 -9.33
CA ARG A 55 -26.57 -7.34 -8.13
C ARG A 55 -27.14 -5.97 -7.72
N PRO A 56 -28.35 -5.91 -7.12
CA PRO A 56 -28.91 -4.65 -6.64
C PRO A 56 -27.98 -4.01 -5.59
N MET A 57 -27.56 -2.77 -5.87
CA MET A 57 -26.63 -2.02 -5.03
C MET A 57 -27.40 -1.12 -4.07
N SER A 58 -27.09 -1.23 -2.78
CA SER A 58 -27.45 -0.21 -1.79
C SER A 58 -26.25 0.08 -0.90
N ILE A 59 -26.12 1.34 -0.46
CA ILE A 59 -25.04 1.78 0.43
C ILE A 59 -25.07 0.99 1.75
N SER A 60 -26.27 0.67 2.24
CA SER A 60 -26.48 -0.17 3.44
C SER A 60 -25.92 -1.59 3.25
N ASN A 61 -26.21 -2.23 2.11
CA ASN A 61 -25.68 -3.56 1.80
C ASN A 61 -24.16 -3.54 1.66
N ALA A 62 -23.59 -2.48 1.07
CA ALA A 62 -22.15 -2.30 0.96
C ALA A 62 -21.47 -2.15 2.31
N PHE A 63 -22.09 -1.41 3.24
CA PHE A 63 -21.59 -1.21 4.60
C PHE A 63 -21.63 -2.52 5.40
N SER A 64 -22.75 -3.23 5.37
CA SER A 64 -22.89 -4.54 6.01
C SER A 64 -21.88 -5.56 5.47
N TYR A 65 -21.73 -5.64 4.14
CA TYR A 65 -20.72 -6.48 3.52
C TYR A 65 -19.29 -6.07 3.90
N GLY A 66 -19.01 -4.77 3.95
CA GLY A 66 -17.72 -4.22 4.40
C GLY A 66 -17.37 -4.64 5.84
N GLN A 67 -18.34 -4.63 6.76
CA GLN A 67 -18.14 -5.12 8.13
C GLN A 67 -17.80 -6.62 8.17
N THR A 68 -18.51 -7.45 7.41
CA THR A 68 -18.24 -8.90 7.39
C THR A 68 -16.85 -9.23 6.86
N LYS A 69 -16.33 -8.45 5.91
CA LYS A 69 -14.99 -8.64 5.31
C LYS A 69 -13.88 -7.81 5.97
N LEU A 70 -14.20 -6.96 6.95
CA LEU A 70 -13.23 -6.12 7.65
C LEU A 70 -12.10 -6.95 8.28
N LYS A 71 -12.45 -8.05 8.94
CA LYS A 71 -11.49 -8.96 9.57
C LYS A 71 -10.54 -9.58 8.55
N ASP A 72 -11.06 -10.00 7.40
CA ASP A 72 -10.25 -10.60 6.32
C ASP A 72 -9.26 -9.58 5.75
N VAL A 73 -9.69 -8.33 5.54
CA VAL A 73 -8.84 -7.23 5.06
C VAL A 73 -7.78 -6.86 6.09
N LEU A 74 -8.14 -6.80 7.39
CA LEU A 74 -7.19 -6.56 8.47
C LEU A 74 -6.13 -7.66 8.54
N LEU A 75 -6.53 -8.93 8.41
CA LEU A 75 -5.60 -10.06 8.37
C LEU A 75 -4.64 -9.98 7.17
N ILE A 76 -5.12 -9.58 5.99
CA ILE A 76 -4.23 -9.32 4.85
C ILE A 76 -3.23 -8.21 5.19
N LYS A 77 -3.65 -7.10 5.80
CA LYS A 77 -2.72 -6.02 6.19
C LYS A 77 -1.67 -6.49 7.19
N ILE A 78 -2.07 -7.29 8.18
CA ILE A 78 -1.15 -7.88 9.15
C ILE A 78 -0.14 -8.80 8.44
N LEU A 79 -0.61 -9.68 7.53
CA LEU A 79 0.27 -10.53 6.73
C LEU A 79 1.24 -9.72 5.86
N GLN A 80 0.77 -8.65 5.22
CA GLN A 80 1.60 -7.74 4.43
C GLN A 80 2.67 -7.08 5.30
N PHE A 81 2.31 -6.62 6.50
CA PHE A 81 3.25 -6.06 7.46
C PHE A 81 4.32 -7.08 7.87
N PHE A 82 3.95 -8.31 8.20
CA PHE A 82 4.90 -9.37 8.53
C PHE A 82 5.84 -9.70 7.36
N LEU A 83 5.33 -9.74 6.13
CA LEU A 83 6.16 -9.94 4.92
C LEU A 83 7.16 -8.81 4.73
N ILE A 84 6.74 -7.55 4.90
CA ILE A 84 7.62 -6.38 4.81
C ILE A 84 8.68 -6.44 5.91
N ALA A 85 8.28 -6.74 7.16
CA ALA A 85 9.19 -6.86 8.29
C ALA A 85 10.23 -7.98 8.08
N LEU A 86 9.81 -9.12 7.54
CA LEU A 86 10.71 -10.23 7.22
C LEU A 86 11.74 -9.83 6.17
N VAL A 87 11.32 -9.15 5.10
CA VAL A 87 12.24 -8.70 4.05
C VAL A 87 13.17 -7.60 4.57
N ALA A 88 12.67 -6.67 5.39
CA ALA A 88 13.51 -5.68 6.05
C ALA A 88 14.58 -6.34 6.93
N LEU A 89 14.21 -7.38 7.69
CA LEU A 89 15.15 -8.15 8.50
C LEU A 89 16.23 -8.83 7.64
N VAL A 90 15.87 -9.42 6.51
CA VAL A 90 16.84 -9.98 5.55
C VAL A 90 17.79 -8.90 5.02
N ILE A 91 17.28 -7.72 4.67
CA ILE A 91 18.12 -6.59 4.22
C ILE A 91 19.09 -6.17 5.33
N ILE A 92 18.63 -6.07 6.58
CA ILE A 92 19.49 -5.73 7.73
C ILE A 92 20.61 -6.78 7.90
N VAL A 93 20.29 -8.07 7.85
CA VAL A 93 21.29 -9.15 7.95
C VAL A 93 22.32 -9.06 6.83
N ILE A 94 21.88 -8.84 5.58
CA ILE A 94 22.79 -8.65 4.44
C ILE A 94 23.68 -7.41 4.65
N SER A 95 23.13 -6.35 5.22
CA SER A 95 23.86 -5.11 5.49
C SER A 95 24.99 -5.33 6.51
N LEU A 96 24.74 -6.14 7.54
CA LEU A 96 25.75 -6.51 8.54
C LEU A 96 26.91 -7.34 7.96
N VAL A 97 26.66 -8.14 6.91
CA VAL A 97 27.71 -8.91 6.24
C VAL A 97 28.52 -8.02 5.30
N LEU A 98 27.84 -7.12 4.57
CA LEU A 98 28.47 -6.23 3.59
C LEU A 98 29.26 -5.08 4.23
N SER A 99 28.94 -4.69 5.46
CA SER A 99 29.70 -3.68 6.21
C SER A 99 31.16 -4.09 6.47
N LEU A 100 31.48 -5.38 6.35
CA LEU A 100 32.84 -5.92 6.48
C LEU A 100 33.70 -5.74 5.22
N VAL A 101 33.12 -5.31 4.09
CA VAL A 101 33.79 -5.30 2.78
C VAL A 101 34.14 -3.88 2.32
N ASN A 102 33.14 -3.02 2.12
CA ASN A 102 33.31 -1.63 1.67
C ASN A 102 32.01 -0.83 1.81
N GLU A 103 32.04 0.33 2.45
CA GLU A 103 30.86 1.15 2.75
C GLU A 103 30.14 1.68 1.49
N GLN A 104 30.86 2.11 0.45
CA GLN A 104 30.25 2.66 -0.76
C GLN A 104 29.54 1.57 -1.57
N ILE A 105 30.17 0.39 -1.70
CA ILE A 105 29.58 -0.76 -2.38
C ILE A 105 28.37 -1.28 -1.60
N MET A 106 28.45 -1.31 -0.27
CA MET A 106 27.34 -1.68 0.61
C MET A 106 26.11 -0.80 0.35
N VAL A 107 26.26 0.53 0.36
CA VAL A 107 25.13 1.47 0.15
C VAL A 107 24.44 1.23 -1.19
N ILE A 108 25.21 1.05 -2.27
CA ILE A 108 24.65 0.80 -3.61
C ILE A 108 23.86 -0.51 -3.63
N ILE A 109 24.42 -1.59 -3.07
CA ILE A 109 23.75 -2.90 -3.02
C ILE A 109 22.47 -2.82 -2.17
N LEU A 110 22.50 -2.09 -1.06
CA LEU A 110 21.36 -1.94 -0.14
C LEU A 110 20.21 -1.18 -0.80
N ILE A 111 20.51 -0.12 -1.57
CA ILE A 111 19.53 0.60 -2.38
C ILE A 111 18.90 -0.33 -3.43
N LEU A 112 19.71 -1.10 -4.16
CA LEU A 112 19.22 -2.03 -5.18
C LEU A 112 18.34 -3.13 -4.57
N LEU A 113 18.76 -3.73 -3.46
CA LEU A 113 17.98 -4.75 -2.75
C LEU A 113 16.66 -4.18 -2.23
N THR A 114 16.67 -2.96 -1.69
CA THR A 114 15.46 -2.29 -1.19
C THR A 114 14.49 -1.99 -2.33
N LEU A 115 14.99 -1.52 -3.47
CA LEU A 115 14.16 -1.30 -4.66
C LEU A 115 13.54 -2.60 -5.18
N ILE A 116 14.35 -3.66 -5.29
CA ILE A 116 13.86 -4.98 -5.72
C ILE A 116 12.81 -5.51 -4.74
N ALA A 117 13.05 -5.38 -3.43
CA ALA A 117 12.10 -5.78 -2.39
C ALA A 117 10.78 -5.02 -2.49
N ILE A 118 10.83 -3.69 -2.65
CA ILE A 118 9.63 -2.86 -2.81
C ILE A 118 8.84 -3.26 -4.05
N ILE A 119 9.52 -3.50 -5.17
CA ILE A 119 8.88 -3.91 -6.43
C ILE A 119 8.24 -5.29 -6.26
N LEU A 120 8.98 -6.28 -5.77
CA LEU A 120 8.51 -7.66 -5.62
C LEU A 120 7.37 -7.77 -4.59
N LEU A 121 7.50 -7.15 -3.43
CA LEU A 121 6.45 -7.16 -2.41
C LEU A 121 5.25 -6.32 -2.85
N GLY A 122 5.47 -5.10 -3.32
CA GLY A 122 4.42 -4.18 -3.73
C GLY A 122 3.55 -4.76 -4.85
N LEU A 123 4.19 -5.36 -5.86
CA LEU A 123 3.49 -5.97 -6.99
C LEU A 123 2.98 -7.37 -6.68
N GLY A 124 3.75 -8.19 -5.98
CA GLY A 124 3.35 -9.52 -5.56
C GLY A 124 2.13 -9.51 -4.64
N LEU A 125 1.96 -8.45 -3.84
CA LEU A 125 0.82 -8.26 -2.96
C LEU A 125 -0.33 -7.47 -3.58
N LEU A 126 -0.14 -6.89 -4.77
CA LEU A 126 -1.06 -5.94 -5.41
C LEU A 126 -2.49 -6.48 -5.54
N PHE A 127 -2.59 -7.79 -5.81
CA PHE A 127 -3.84 -8.47 -6.14
C PHE A 127 -4.47 -9.21 -4.96
N SER A 128 -3.84 -9.20 -3.78
CA SER A 128 -4.29 -9.97 -2.61
C SER A 128 -5.74 -9.66 -2.23
N TYR A 129 -6.12 -8.38 -2.22
CA TYR A 129 -7.47 -7.96 -1.90
C TYR A 129 -8.48 -8.33 -3.01
N ALA A 130 -8.09 -8.19 -4.29
CA ALA A 130 -8.94 -8.60 -5.41
C ALA A 130 -9.25 -10.10 -5.36
N ILE A 131 -8.22 -10.93 -5.15
CA ILE A 131 -8.34 -12.38 -5.05
C ILE A 131 -9.22 -12.78 -3.85
N LEU A 132 -9.04 -12.13 -2.71
CA LEU A 132 -9.86 -12.36 -1.52
C LEU A 132 -11.37 -12.20 -1.81
N PHE A 133 -11.74 -11.14 -2.55
CA PHE A 133 -13.13 -10.80 -2.79
C PHE A 133 -13.75 -11.55 -3.97
N ILE A 134 -12.99 -11.78 -5.05
CA ILE A 134 -13.49 -12.44 -6.27
C ILE A 134 -13.50 -13.95 -6.12
N MET A 135 -12.41 -14.54 -5.62
CA MET A 135 -12.26 -16.00 -5.51
C MET A 135 -12.76 -16.54 -4.17
N GLU A 136 -13.26 -15.68 -3.28
CA GLU A 136 -13.82 -16.04 -1.95
C GLU A 136 -12.90 -16.97 -1.14
N THR A 137 -11.61 -16.66 -1.10
CA THR A 137 -10.60 -17.49 -0.42
C THR A 137 -10.28 -16.96 0.99
N THR A 138 -9.52 -17.72 1.77
CA THR A 138 -8.94 -17.22 3.04
C THR A 138 -7.86 -16.14 2.80
N PRO A 139 -7.63 -15.19 3.73
CA PRO A 139 -6.58 -14.16 3.63
C PRO A 139 -5.19 -14.69 3.23
N PHE A 140 -4.75 -15.80 3.83
CA PHE A 140 -3.45 -16.41 3.54
C PHE A 140 -3.35 -16.91 2.09
N ASN A 141 -4.36 -17.66 1.64
CA ASN A 141 -4.43 -18.12 0.25
C ASN A 141 -4.53 -16.97 -0.74
N ALA A 142 -5.18 -15.86 -0.37
CA ALA A 142 -5.27 -14.68 -1.23
C ALA A 142 -3.89 -14.04 -1.46
N VAL A 143 -3.08 -13.92 -0.40
CA VAL A 143 -1.69 -13.44 -0.49
C VAL A 143 -0.83 -14.40 -1.33
N LYS A 144 -0.89 -15.71 -1.04
CA LYS A 144 -0.12 -16.72 -1.80
C LYS A 144 -0.48 -16.71 -3.29
N LYS A 145 -1.77 -16.73 -3.62
CA LYS A 145 -2.25 -16.70 -5.01
C LYS A 145 -1.90 -15.38 -5.69
N SER A 146 -1.82 -14.26 -4.97
CA SER A 146 -1.38 -12.96 -5.52
C SER A 146 0.05 -13.05 -6.05
N PHE A 147 0.97 -13.65 -5.28
CA PHE A 147 2.34 -13.87 -5.74
C PHE A 147 2.39 -14.82 -6.94
N VAL A 148 1.70 -15.95 -6.88
CA VAL A 148 1.65 -16.91 -8.00
C VAL A 148 1.14 -16.24 -9.27
N TYR A 149 0.06 -15.46 -9.15
CA TYR A 149 -0.53 -14.73 -10.26
C TYR A 149 0.45 -13.71 -10.86
N PHE A 150 1.16 -12.95 -10.03
CA PHE A 150 2.18 -12.00 -10.47
C PHE A 150 3.27 -12.69 -11.31
N PHE A 151 3.77 -13.84 -10.87
CA PHE A 151 4.80 -14.59 -11.59
C PHE A 151 4.27 -15.29 -12.85
N SER A 152 3.01 -15.70 -12.87
CA SER A 152 2.41 -16.40 -14.02
C SER A 152 1.88 -15.46 -15.11
N HIS A 153 1.47 -14.23 -14.76
CA HIS A 153 0.92 -13.23 -15.70
C HIS A 153 1.89 -12.06 -15.89
N LYS A 154 3.10 -12.39 -16.36
CA LYS A 154 4.22 -11.44 -16.50
C LYS A 154 3.87 -10.18 -17.31
N LYS A 155 3.03 -10.26 -18.35
CA LYS A 155 2.63 -9.09 -19.16
C LYS A 155 1.88 -8.05 -18.33
N THR A 156 0.97 -8.51 -17.47
CA THR A 156 0.16 -7.73 -16.54
C THR A 156 1.05 -7.16 -15.42
N ALA A 157 1.97 -7.97 -14.90
CA ALA A 157 2.98 -7.53 -13.94
C ALA A 157 3.91 -6.43 -14.50
N ILE A 158 4.42 -6.60 -15.72
CA ILE A 158 5.36 -5.68 -16.38
C ILE A 158 4.69 -4.35 -16.70
N THR A 159 3.42 -4.33 -17.10
CA THR A 159 2.68 -3.06 -17.31
C THR A 159 2.52 -2.28 -16.01
N ALA A 160 2.30 -2.96 -14.88
CA ALA A 160 2.28 -2.32 -13.57
C ALA A 160 3.67 -1.78 -13.16
N VAL A 161 4.76 -2.53 -13.42
CA VAL A 161 6.15 -2.07 -13.20
C VAL A 161 6.47 -0.84 -14.05
N LEU A 162 6.17 -0.89 -15.35
CA LEU A 162 6.41 0.22 -16.28
C LEU A 162 5.68 1.48 -15.85
N LEU A 163 4.44 1.36 -15.36
CA LEU A 163 3.69 2.48 -14.81
C LEU A 163 4.29 3.06 -13.53
N ILE A 164 4.76 2.19 -12.61
CA ILE A 164 5.48 2.64 -11.42
C ILE A 164 6.74 3.41 -11.84
N ILE A 165 7.52 2.87 -12.77
CA ILE A 165 8.74 3.50 -13.28
C ILE A 165 8.42 4.84 -13.95
N LEU A 166 7.43 4.88 -14.83
CA LEU A 166 7.04 6.07 -15.60
C LEU A 166 6.54 7.22 -14.71
N VAL A 167 6.01 6.93 -13.52
CA VAL A 167 5.51 7.97 -12.60
C VAL A 167 6.54 8.32 -11.52
N VAL A 168 7.21 7.31 -10.94
CA VAL A 168 8.15 7.50 -9.83
C VAL A 168 9.47 8.09 -10.31
N ILE A 169 10.02 7.64 -11.44
CA ILE A 169 11.32 8.13 -11.93
C ILE A 169 11.26 9.63 -12.30
N PRO A 170 10.27 10.12 -13.06
CA PRO A 170 10.15 11.56 -13.32
C PRO A 170 9.94 12.37 -12.04
N SER A 171 9.20 11.84 -11.06
CA SER A 171 9.02 12.50 -9.76
C SER A 171 10.34 12.66 -9.00
N ILE A 172 11.20 11.64 -9.05
CA ILE A 172 12.54 11.68 -8.42
C ILE A 172 13.46 12.63 -9.19
N ILE A 173 13.50 12.57 -10.52
CA ILE A 173 14.33 13.45 -11.35
C ILE A 173 13.93 14.92 -11.16
N LEU A 174 12.63 15.22 -11.13
CA LEU A 174 12.12 16.57 -10.89
C LEU A 174 12.44 17.06 -9.47
N ASN A 175 12.47 16.17 -8.46
CA ASN A 175 12.89 16.52 -7.10
C ASN A 175 14.38 16.90 -6.99
N PHE A 176 15.23 16.39 -7.87
CA PHE A 176 16.67 16.74 -7.89
C PHE A 176 16.98 17.94 -8.80
N ALA A 177 16.11 18.26 -9.76
CA ALA A 177 16.37 19.30 -10.76
C ALA A 177 16.12 20.73 -10.27
N ASP A 178 15.34 20.96 -9.21
CA ASP A 178 15.03 22.31 -8.74
C ASP A 178 14.84 22.42 -7.22
N LEU A 179 15.94 22.46 -6.46
CA LEU A 179 15.93 22.67 -5.01
C LEU A 179 15.48 24.08 -4.59
N SER A 180 15.34 25.02 -5.53
CA SER A 180 15.09 26.44 -5.24
C SER A 180 13.63 26.74 -4.85
N ASN A 181 12.69 25.84 -5.17
CA ASN A 181 11.25 26.12 -5.05
C ASN A 181 10.48 24.99 -4.35
N ILE A 182 10.86 24.70 -3.10
CA ILE A 182 10.34 23.60 -2.25
C ILE A 182 8.80 23.53 -2.22
N LYS A 183 8.08 24.65 -2.31
CA LYS A 183 6.61 24.68 -2.33
C LYS A 183 6.02 24.13 -3.63
N ALA A 184 6.53 24.54 -4.79
CA ALA A 184 6.12 24.00 -6.09
C ALA A 184 6.50 22.52 -6.22
N LEU A 185 7.68 22.14 -5.70
CA LEU A 185 8.17 20.77 -5.64
C LEU A 185 7.23 19.85 -4.83
N SER A 186 6.81 20.30 -3.64
CA SER A 186 5.87 19.56 -2.79
C SER A 186 4.48 19.40 -3.43
N ALA A 187 4.02 20.40 -4.18
CA ALA A 187 2.76 20.34 -4.92
C ALA A 187 2.84 19.38 -6.11
N MET A 188 3.93 19.39 -6.88
CA MET A 188 4.13 18.46 -7.99
C MET A 188 4.30 17.01 -7.52
N ALA A 189 5.04 16.78 -6.42
CA ALA A 189 5.15 15.46 -5.81
C ALA A 189 3.79 14.94 -5.29
N LEU A 190 2.95 15.84 -4.74
CA LEU A 190 1.59 15.51 -4.34
C LEU A 190 0.73 15.14 -5.56
N ILE A 191 0.78 15.92 -6.64
CA ILE A 191 0.04 15.64 -7.88
C ILE A 191 0.49 14.31 -8.49
N ALA A 192 1.80 14.06 -8.58
CA ALA A 192 2.32 12.78 -9.07
C ALA A 192 1.87 11.60 -8.21
N ARG A 193 1.83 11.76 -6.88
CA ARG A 193 1.30 10.75 -5.96
C ARG A 193 -0.21 10.51 -6.14
N ILE A 194 -0.98 11.56 -6.42
CA ILE A 194 -2.42 11.46 -6.71
C ILE A 194 -2.64 10.73 -8.04
N ILE A 195 -1.94 11.13 -9.11
CA ILE A 195 -2.01 10.49 -10.43
C ILE A 195 -1.59 9.02 -10.32
N TYR A 196 -0.50 8.74 -9.61
CA TYR A 196 -0.07 7.37 -9.30
C TYR A 196 -1.17 6.56 -8.60
N GLY A 197 -1.77 7.13 -7.54
CA GLY A 197 -2.84 6.49 -6.79
C GLY A 197 -4.07 6.19 -7.64
N LEU A 198 -4.43 7.12 -8.54
CA LEU A 198 -5.55 6.96 -9.48
C LEU A 198 -5.26 5.87 -10.52
N ILE A 199 -4.09 5.89 -11.15
CA ILE A 199 -3.71 4.88 -12.14
C ILE A 199 -3.67 3.51 -11.48
N LEU A 200 -2.99 3.37 -10.33
CA LEU A 200 -2.91 2.11 -9.61
C LEU A 200 -4.31 1.58 -9.21
N THR A 201 -5.23 2.48 -8.86
CA THR A 201 -6.61 2.11 -8.51
C THR A 201 -7.38 1.63 -9.74
N ALA A 202 -7.37 2.40 -10.84
CA ALA A 202 -8.00 2.00 -12.09
C ALA A 202 -7.46 0.66 -12.60
N TRP A 203 -6.16 0.43 -12.44
CA TRP A 203 -5.51 -0.82 -12.81
C TRP A 203 -5.96 -2.00 -11.97
N LYS A 204 -6.08 -1.82 -10.64
CA LYS A 204 -6.65 -2.83 -9.74
C LYS A 204 -8.10 -3.17 -10.11
N ASP A 205 -8.88 -2.17 -10.52
CA ASP A 205 -10.28 -2.37 -10.88
C ASP A 205 -10.42 -3.10 -12.24
N LEU A 206 -9.61 -2.73 -13.23
CA LEU A 206 -9.46 -3.45 -14.51
C LEU A 206 -9.04 -4.91 -14.31
N PHE A 207 -8.12 -5.13 -13.38
CA PHE A 207 -7.68 -6.47 -13.02
C PHE A 207 -8.81 -7.31 -12.42
N ILE A 208 -9.56 -6.73 -11.48
CA ILE A 208 -10.73 -7.38 -10.86
C ILE A 208 -11.74 -7.79 -11.94
N PHE A 209 -11.97 -6.91 -12.92
CA PHE A 209 -12.85 -7.18 -14.06
C PHE A 209 -12.34 -8.34 -14.93
N ASN A 210 -11.05 -8.35 -15.27
CA ASN A 210 -10.44 -9.39 -16.11
C ASN A 210 -10.45 -10.77 -15.43
N ILE A 211 -10.09 -10.86 -14.14
CA ILE A 211 -10.16 -12.14 -13.41
C ILE A 211 -11.58 -12.67 -13.37
N TYR A 212 -12.56 -11.80 -13.10
CA TYR A 212 -13.95 -12.24 -13.03
C TYR A 212 -14.45 -12.79 -14.37
N ASN A 213 -14.16 -12.11 -15.48
CA ASN A 213 -14.54 -12.61 -16.81
C ASN A 213 -13.79 -13.89 -17.19
N SER A 214 -12.52 -14.02 -16.80
CA SER A 214 -11.76 -15.25 -17.04
C SER A 214 -12.31 -16.44 -16.25
N ASN A 215 -12.72 -16.24 -14.99
CA ASN A 215 -13.30 -17.30 -14.15
C ASN A 215 -14.72 -17.68 -14.54
N LYS A 216 -15.50 -16.79 -15.17
CA LYS A 216 -16.82 -17.13 -15.73
C LYS A 216 -16.76 -18.18 -16.84
N ASN A 217 -15.61 -18.32 -17.50
CA ASN A 217 -15.38 -19.34 -18.54
C ASN A 217 -14.78 -20.64 -17.96
N PHE A 218 -14.72 -20.79 -16.64
CA PHE A 218 -14.19 -21.97 -15.93
C PHE A 218 -15.28 -22.81 -15.24
N HIS A 219 -16.55 -22.52 -15.48
CA HIS A 219 -17.70 -23.32 -15.06
C HIS A 219 -18.47 -23.86 -16.26
#